data_AF-A0A0D0B1G4-F1
#
_entry.id   AF-A0A0D0B1G4-F1
#
_cell.length_a   1.000
_cell.length_b   1.000
_cell.length_c   1.000
_cell.angle_alpha   90.00
_cell.angle_beta   90.00
_cell.angle_gamma   90.00
#
_symmetry.space_group_name_H-M   'P 1'
#
loop_
_entity.id
_entity.type
_entity.pdbx_description
1 polymer ?
#
loop_
_entity_poly.entity_id
_entity_poly.type
_entity_poly.pdbx_seq_one_letter_code
_entity_poly.pdbx_strand_id
1 'polypeptide(L)'
;ECAWIKNGKRCGQPLSDDARKLGMHLGDSHGIQGNDKKLVTCLWEGCNRKLQRGALARHIRSRHFKTRWACSHCLKTYSRRDAMNKHAKGCQAGEA
;
A
#
# COMPACT_ATOMS: atom_id res chain seq x y z
N GLU A 1 -5.07 11.61 -1.62
CA GLU A 1 -5.71 11.49 -2.95
C GLU A 1 -4.92 10.52 -3.83
N CYS A 2 -5.56 9.97 -4.87
CA CYS A 2 -4.93 9.08 -5.83
C CYS A 2 -4.07 9.87 -6.83
N ALA A 3 -2.75 9.64 -6.85
CA ALA A 3 -1.85 10.25 -7.83
C ALA A 3 -1.47 9.27 -8.97
N TRP A 4 -2.37 8.35 -9.31
CA TRP A 4 -2.21 7.50 -10.48
C TRP A 4 -2.32 8.32 -11.77
N ILE A 5 -1.41 8.10 -12.72
CA ILE A 5 -1.36 8.79 -14.00
C ILE A 5 -1.77 7.82 -15.10
N LYS A 6 -2.81 8.16 -15.86
CA LYS A 6 -3.23 7.42 -17.06
C LYS A 6 -3.37 8.41 -18.21
N ASN A 7 -2.69 8.14 -19.32
CA ASN A 7 -2.68 9.02 -20.50
C ASN A 7 -2.31 10.48 -20.15
N GLY A 8 -1.30 10.66 -19.30
CA GLY A 8 -0.83 11.98 -18.86
C GLY A 8 -1.76 12.70 -17.87
N LYS A 9 -2.92 12.14 -17.52
CA LYS A 9 -3.86 12.73 -16.56
C LYS A 9 -3.76 12.05 -15.21
N ARG A 10 -3.61 12.86 -14.16
CA ARG A 10 -3.64 12.43 -12.76
C ARG A 10 -5.09 12.17 -12.33
N CYS A 11 -5.33 11.09 -11.59
CA CYS A 11 -6.66 10.70 -11.12
C CYS A 11 -7.28 11.71 -10.13
N GLY A 12 -6.56 12.10 -9.09
CA GLY A 12 -6.99 13.11 -8.11
C GLY A 12 -8.12 12.69 -7.15
N GLN A 13 -8.73 11.52 -7.32
CA GLN A 13 -9.85 11.09 -6.48
C GLN A 13 -9.42 10.89 -5.01
N PRO A 14 -10.29 11.21 -4.03
CA PRO A 14 -10.02 10.93 -2.63
C PRO A 14 -9.87 9.42 -2.44
N LEU A 15 -8.79 9.03 -1.78
CA LEU A 15 -8.44 7.62 -1.62
C LEU A 15 -7.81 7.41 -0.26
N SER A 16 -8.36 6.46 0.48
CA SER A 16 -7.86 6.02 1.78
C SER A 16 -6.73 5.01 1.63
N ASP A 17 -5.82 4.93 2.61
CA ASP A 17 -4.77 3.91 2.65
C ASP A 17 -5.26 2.53 3.13
N ASP A 18 -6.58 2.34 3.30
CA ASP A 18 -7.18 1.02 3.51
C ASP A 18 -6.95 0.11 2.29
N ALA A 19 -6.49 -1.13 2.52
CA ALA A 19 -6.10 -2.03 1.45
C ALA A 19 -7.27 -2.47 0.56
N ARG A 20 -8.46 -2.67 1.15
CA ARG A 20 -9.64 -3.16 0.41
C ARG A 20 -10.20 -2.04 -0.45
N LYS A 21 -10.38 -0.85 0.13
CA LYS A 21 -10.83 0.35 -0.61
C LYS A 21 -9.86 0.72 -1.73
N LEU A 22 -8.56 0.66 -1.45
CA LEU A 22 -7.52 0.86 -2.47
C LEU A 22 -7.64 -0.16 -3.61
N GLY A 23 -7.73 -1.45 -3.29
CA GLY A 23 -7.88 -2.50 -4.30
C GLY A 23 -9.10 -2.31 -5.18
N MET A 24 -10.26 -1.97 -4.58
CA MET A 24 -11.49 -1.68 -5.32
C MET A 24 -11.33 -0.47 -6.24
N HIS A 25 -10.81 0.65 -5.74
CA HIS A 25 -10.57 1.86 -6.54
C HIS A 25 -9.64 1.59 -7.74
N LEU A 26 -8.54 0.85 -7.53
CA LEU A 26 -7.63 0.51 -8.62
C LEU A 26 -8.30 -0.39 -9.67
N GLY A 27 -9.15 -1.31 -9.23
CA GLY A 27 -9.93 -2.17 -10.11
C GLY A 27 -10.95 -1.39 -10.93
N ASP A 28 -11.73 -0.54 -10.28
CA ASP A 28 -12.85 0.19 -10.88
C ASP A 28 -12.36 1.38 -11.73
N SER A 29 -11.54 2.26 -11.14
CA SER A 29 -11.11 3.51 -11.77
C SER A 29 -9.94 3.33 -12.74
N HIS A 30 -9.14 2.27 -12.61
CA HIS A 30 -7.93 2.05 -13.43
C HIS A 30 -7.90 0.71 -14.17
N GLY A 31 -8.91 -0.15 -14.00
CA GLY A 31 -9.00 -1.44 -14.68
C GLY A 31 -7.99 -2.48 -14.20
N ILE A 32 -7.46 -2.34 -12.99
CA ILE A 32 -6.46 -3.26 -12.44
C ILE A 32 -7.15 -4.48 -11.82
N GLN A 33 -7.71 -5.32 -12.69
CA GLN A 33 -8.49 -6.51 -12.33
C GLN A 33 -7.83 -7.79 -12.86
N GLY A 34 -8.36 -8.94 -12.45
CA GLY A 34 -7.90 -10.27 -12.89
C GLY A 34 -6.89 -10.92 -11.96
N ASN A 35 -6.04 -11.79 -12.50
CA ASN A 35 -5.18 -12.69 -11.72
C ASN A 35 -4.13 -11.95 -10.87
N ASP A 36 -3.97 -12.34 -9.60
CA ASP A 36 -2.95 -11.78 -8.70
C ASP A 36 -1.51 -11.94 -9.18
N LYS A 37 -1.24 -12.96 -10.01
CA LYS A 37 0.07 -13.21 -10.61
C LYS A 37 0.36 -12.35 -11.86
N LYS A 38 -0.64 -11.64 -12.37
CA LYS A 38 -0.45 -10.74 -13.52
C LYS A 38 0.48 -9.60 -13.10
N LEU A 39 1.46 -9.29 -13.94
CA LEU A 39 2.32 -8.13 -13.75
C LEU A 39 1.58 -6.84 -14.12
N VAL A 40 1.71 -5.85 -13.26
CA VAL A 40 1.14 -4.51 -13.39
C VAL A 40 2.25 -3.50 -13.14
N THR A 41 2.34 -2.48 -13.99
CA THR A 41 3.21 -1.33 -13.77
C THR A 41 2.49 -0.33 -12.88
N CYS A 42 3.12 0.07 -11.78
CA CYS A 42 2.64 1.17 -10.96
C CYS A 42 2.85 2.47 -11.73
N LEU A 43 1.75 3.15 -12.10
CA LEU A 43 1.77 4.45 -12.79
C LEU A 43 1.50 5.61 -11.83
N TRP A 44 1.81 5.42 -10.54
CA TRP A 44 1.77 6.51 -9.59
C TRP A 44 2.76 7.59 -10.00
N GLU A 45 2.46 8.86 -9.76
CA GLU A 45 3.35 9.99 -10.02
C GLU A 45 4.76 9.73 -9.46
N GLY A 46 5.77 9.78 -10.32
CA GLY A 46 7.17 9.47 -9.97
C GLY A 46 7.48 7.98 -9.75
N CYS A 47 6.61 7.06 -10.18
CA CYS A 47 6.82 5.63 -10.05
C CYS A 47 6.71 4.90 -11.40
N ASN A 48 7.47 3.81 -11.56
CA ASN A 48 7.38 2.92 -12.71
C ASN A 48 7.72 1.46 -12.33
N ARG A 49 7.44 1.08 -11.07
CA ARG A 49 7.78 -0.26 -10.57
C ARG A 49 6.85 -1.29 -11.22
N LYS A 50 7.40 -2.39 -11.74
CA LYS A 50 6.63 -3.57 -12.15
C LYS A 50 6.50 -4.56 -11.00
N LEU A 51 5.28 -5.01 -10.73
CA LEU A 51 4.98 -5.93 -9.64
C LEU A 51 3.75 -6.76 -9.94
N GLN A 52 3.60 -7.87 -9.22
CA GLN A 52 2.41 -8.71 -9.28
C GLN A 52 1.19 -7.91 -8.78
N ARG A 53 0.01 -8.10 -9.39
CA ARG A 53 -1.23 -7.42 -9.02
C ARG A 53 -1.53 -7.59 -7.53
N GLY A 54 -1.38 -8.80 -6.98
CA GLY A 54 -1.61 -9.07 -5.55
C GLY A 54 -0.67 -8.30 -4.62
N ALA A 55 0.47 -7.80 -5.12
CA ALA A 55 1.41 -6.98 -4.37
C ALA A 55 1.16 -5.45 -4.53
N LEU A 56 0.30 -5.03 -5.45
CA LEU A 56 0.14 -3.61 -5.82
C LEU A 56 -0.44 -2.75 -4.71
N ALA A 57 -1.51 -3.21 -4.06
CA ALA A 57 -2.10 -2.48 -2.93
C ALA A 57 -1.07 -2.27 -1.82
N ARG A 58 -0.30 -3.31 -1.46
CA ARG A 58 0.78 -3.21 -0.46
C ARG A 58 1.88 -2.24 -0.88
N HIS A 59 2.30 -2.30 -2.14
CA HIS A 59 3.32 -1.41 -2.70
C HIS A 59 2.88 0.06 -2.56
N ILE A 60 1.67 0.38 -3.02
CA ILE A 60 1.14 1.74 -2.99
C ILE A 60 1.03 2.26 -1.56
N ARG A 61 0.50 1.46 -0.63
CA ARG A 61 0.39 1.84 0.78
C ARG A 61 1.74 2.16 1.40
N SER A 62 2.72 1.29 1.21
CA SER A 62 4.05 1.44 1.84
C SER A 62 4.88 2.57 1.23
N ARG A 63 4.79 2.78 -0.10
CA ARG A 63 5.65 3.69 -0.85
C ARG A 63 5.01 5.06 -1.10
N HIS A 64 3.72 5.12 -1.42
CA HIS A 64 3.05 6.35 -1.81
C HIS A 64 2.25 6.96 -0.67
N PHE A 65 1.50 6.15 0.07
CA PHE A 65 0.85 6.62 1.32
C PHE A 65 1.79 6.64 2.52
N LYS A 66 2.99 6.05 2.37
CA LYS A 66 3.97 5.88 3.45
C LYS A 66 3.34 5.26 4.72
N THR A 67 2.30 4.44 4.57
CA THR A 67 1.61 3.79 5.68
C THR A 67 2.63 3.02 6.52
N ARG A 68 2.59 3.26 7.83
CA ARG A 68 3.40 2.58 8.84
C ARG A 68 2.50 2.02 9.92
N TRP A 69 2.97 0.95 10.57
CA TRP A 69 2.29 0.28 11.67
C TRP A 69 3.16 0.44 12.90
N ALA A 70 2.69 1.21 13.87
CA ALA A 70 3.35 1.29 15.17
C ALA A 70 2.95 0.08 16.02
N CYS A 71 3.91 -0.50 16.72
CA CYS A 71 3.61 -1.43 17.81
C CYS A 71 2.97 -0.65 18.96
N SER A 72 1.85 -1.14 19.49
CA SER A 72 1.20 -0.48 20.64
C SER A 72 2.01 -0.56 21.94
N HIS A 73 2.99 -1.47 22.03
CA HIS A 73 3.79 -1.68 23.24
C HIS A 73 5.06 -0.84 23.29
N CYS A 74 5.77 -0.68 22.16
CA CYS A 74 7.06 0.03 22.11
C CYS A 74 7.12 1.16 21.07
N LEU A 75 6.02 1.42 20.37
CA LEU A 75 5.88 2.45 19.32
C LEU A 75 6.82 2.31 18.11
N LYS A 76 7.65 1.27 18.05
CA LYS A 76 8.47 0.97 16.86
C LYS A 76 7.57 0.83 15.65
N THR A 77 7.99 1.47 14.55
CA THR A 77 7.20 1.52 13.32
C THR A 77 7.69 0.53 12.27
N TYR A 78 6.74 -0.06 11.54
CA TYR A 78 7.02 -1.06 10.52
C TYR A 78 6.31 -0.71 9.22
N SER A 79 6.96 -1.02 8.10
CA SER A 79 6.39 -0.84 6.76
C SER A 79 5.30 -1.86 6.40
N ARG A 80 5.13 -2.93 7.20
CA ARG A 80 4.11 -3.97 6.99
C ARG A 80 3.39 -4.32 8.29
N ARG A 81 2.07 -4.53 8.20
CA ARG A 81 1.22 -4.88 9.34
C ARG A 81 1.62 -6.22 9.95
N ASP A 82 1.90 -7.21 9.12
CA ASP A 82 2.23 -8.57 9.57
C ASP A 82 3.57 -8.60 10.32
N ALA A 83 4.52 -7.77 9.88
CA ALA A 83 5.80 -7.62 10.54
C ALA A 83 5.65 -6.99 11.93
N MET A 84 4.85 -5.91 12.04
CA MET A 84 4.50 -5.31 13.33
C MET A 84 3.79 -6.31 14.22
N ASN A 85 2.80 -7.05 13.71
CA ASN A 85 2.04 -8.02 14.49
C ASN A 85 2.91 -9.18 14.99
N LYS A 86 3.81 -9.70 14.15
CA LYS A 86 4.79 -10.71 14.55
C LYS A 86 5.69 -10.19 15.67
N HIS A 87 6.14 -8.94 15.56
CA HIS A 87 6.91 -8.29 16.61
C HIS A 87 6.10 -8.12 17.89
N ALA A 88 4.87 -7.61 17.81
CA ALA A 88 4.01 -7.31 18.95
C ALA A 88 3.76 -8.55 19.84
N LYS A 89 3.67 -9.75 19.24
CA LYS A 89 3.50 -11.01 20.00
C LYS A 89 4.60 -11.28 21.02
N GLY A 90 5.82 -10.81 20.78
CA GLY A 90 6.96 -10.93 21.69
C GLY A 90 7.46 -9.60 22.21
N CYS A 91 6.70 -8.52 22.01
CA CYS A 91 7.10 -7.19 22.44
C CYS A 91 6.69 -6.98 23.89
N GLN A 92 7.64 -7.18 24.81
CA GLN A 92 7.50 -6.67 26.17
C GLN A 92 7.68 -5.15 26.14
N ALA A 93 6.89 -4.42 26.94
CA ALA A 93 6.91 -2.97 26.98
C ALA A 93 8.20 -2.47 27.63
N GLY A 94 8.92 -1.58 26.94
CA GLY A 94 9.96 -0.74 27.50
C GLY A 94 11.31 -1.43 27.75
N GLU A 95 12.32 -1.04 26.97
CA GLU A 95 13.53 -0.49 27.57
C GLU A 95 13.87 0.76 26.76
N ALA A 96 13.91 1.89 27.47
CA ALA A 96 14.41 3.17 27.00
C ALA A 96 15.94 3.16 27.05
#